data_AF-A0A6J4TN94-F1
#
_entry.id   AF-A0A6J4TN94-F1
#
_cell.length_a   1.000
_cell.length_b   1.000
_cell.length_c   1.000
_cell.angle_alpha   90.00
_cell.angle_beta   90.00
_cell.angle_gamma   90.00
#
_symmetry.space_group_name_H-M   'P 1'
#
loop_
_entity.id
_entity.type
_entity.pdbx_description
1 polymer ?
#
loop_
_entity_poly.entity_id
_entity_poly.type
_entity_poly.pdbx_seq_one_letter_code
_entity_poly.pdbx_strand_id
1 'polypeptide(L)'
;MRLWSRRRPGRGPSSPCAHPFSRSVKIGPRLEKTVRALPERHFAVVDEGPGLSGSSFGGVADCLEGLGVERERIIFMPGHEGDLGSEAAAGHRQRWTGSDKRVQLFTSDDAPAPLHTWFRDVTGTLVDALKDLSGGGWASHRPATPTDPSREARKFLLHGKEGDFVLKYAGIDAAGRAKFERAKALHRAGFCAEPLALRYGFIIEPFIEGEPAARVPASLLVDYCTFRRNRFLARKQGSSLEELLKMAEYNIAKAVPEINFDPARRWNGDRLRTLQAAVRPVHIDSRMHSWEWLRSEGRILKTDAVDHSESHDLVGCQDIMWDVAGAVVELGDADDAAGEVAHAFARAPQKRELLELMKVCYAAFQLGWWSMSSTTEGWVRSHWYRSRIADMIPAQAWSHPFTLSETGHLRPLTNSGAKARRAAERRDRWHGSC
;
A
#
# COMPACT_ATOMS: atom_id res chain seq x y z
N MET A 1 14.42 -14.86 -22.91
CA MET A 1 14.35 -15.66 -21.67
C MET A 1 14.14 -14.69 -20.52
N ARG A 2 13.02 -14.75 -19.77
CA ARG A 2 12.73 -13.76 -18.71
C ARG A 2 13.38 -14.20 -17.39
N LEU A 3 14.39 -13.47 -16.93
CA LEU A 3 14.92 -13.55 -15.57
C LEU A 3 14.06 -12.64 -14.69
N TRP A 4 13.30 -13.20 -13.76
CA TRP A 4 12.53 -12.43 -12.78
C TRP A 4 13.22 -12.46 -11.43
N SER A 5 13.59 -11.28 -10.93
CA SER A 5 13.93 -11.08 -9.52
C SER A 5 12.63 -11.05 -8.71
N ARG A 6 12.06 -12.22 -8.42
CA ARG A 6 11.07 -12.38 -7.34
C ARG A 6 11.64 -13.31 -6.28
N ARG A 7 11.81 -12.81 -5.05
CA ARG A 7 11.80 -13.70 -3.88
C ARG A 7 10.46 -14.42 -3.87
N ARG A 8 10.48 -15.74 -4.04
CA ARG A 8 9.48 -16.58 -3.38
C ARG A 8 9.79 -16.50 -1.88
N PRO A 9 8.85 -16.11 -0.99
CA PRO A 9 9.07 -16.30 0.43
C PRO A 9 9.13 -17.80 0.67
N GLY A 10 10.34 -18.31 0.91
CA GLY A 10 10.61 -19.68 1.31
C GLY A 10 10.32 -19.84 2.80
N ARG A 11 9.76 -20.99 3.15
CA ARG A 11 9.47 -21.44 4.52
C ARG A 11 10.75 -21.55 5.36
N GLY A 12 10.67 -21.16 6.63
CA GLY A 12 11.57 -21.58 7.71
C GLY A 12 12.53 -20.51 8.25
N PRO A 13 12.81 -20.49 9.57
CA PRO A 13 13.55 -19.42 10.22
C PRO A 13 15.08 -19.61 10.10
N SER A 14 15.78 -18.68 9.46
CA SER A 14 17.24 -18.46 9.65
C SER A 14 17.68 -17.09 9.08
N SER A 15 18.49 -16.38 9.88
CA SER A 15 19.10 -15.04 9.72
C SER A 15 20.06 -14.89 8.51
N PRO A 16 20.80 -13.76 8.40
CA PRO A 16 20.40 -12.42 7.99
C PRO A 16 20.57 -12.25 6.47
N CYS A 17 19.53 -11.78 5.79
CA CYS A 17 19.57 -11.56 4.35
C CYS A 17 20.35 -10.29 4.01
N ALA A 18 21.25 -10.36 3.02
CA ALA A 18 22.10 -9.27 2.52
C ALA A 18 21.41 -7.88 2.45
N HIS A 19 22.21 -6.82 2.60
CA HIS A 19 21.76 -5.42 2.60
C HIS A 19 20.83 -5.15 1.40
N PRO A 20 19.70 -4.44 1.55
CA PRO A 20 18.72 -4.22 0.48
C PRO A 20 19.28 -3.57 -0.79
N PHE A 21 20.44 -2.92 -0.69
CA PHE A 21 21.20 -2.29 -1.79
C PHE A 21 22.32 -3.17 -2.38
N SER A 22 22.52 -4.39 -1.88
CA SER A 22 23.50 -5.36 -2.36
C SER A 22 22.83 -6.70 -2.62
N ARG A 23 22.06 -6.77 -3.71
CA ARG A 23 21.29 -7.96 -4.09
C ARG A 23 22.15 -8.91 -4.92
N SER A 24 22.33 -10.13 -4.44
CA SER A 24 22.92 -11.24 -5.22
C SER A 24 21.82 -12.10 -5.85
N VAL A 25 21.89 -12.37 -7.16
CA VAL A 25 20.92 -13.23 -7.85
C VAL A 25 21.36 -14.69 -7.80
N LYS A 26 20.48 -15.58 -7.34
CA LYS A 26 20.67 -17.04 -7.45
C LYS A 26 19.78 -17.56 -8.58
N ILE A 27 20.39 -18.12 -9.62
CA ILE A 27 19.68 -18.79 -10.71
C ILE A 27 19.68 -20.31 -10.51
N GLY A 28 18.64 -20.99 -11.01
CA GLY A 28 18.57 -22.45 -10.95
C GLY A 28 19.46 -23.13 -12.01
N PRO A 29 19.86 -24.40 -11.80
CA PRO A 29 20.81 -25.11 -12.68
C PRO A 29 20.39 -25.16 -14.15
N ARG A 30 19.08 -25.24 -14.42
CA ARG A 30 18.54 -25.26 -15.79
C ARG A 30 18.84 -23.96 -16.54
N LEU A 31 18.61 -22.82 -15.88
CA LEU A 31 18.80 -21.50 -16.46
C LEU A 31 20.29 -21.21 -16.64
N GLU A 32 21.12 -21.59 -15.66
CA GLU A 32 22.56 -21.50 -15.77
C GLU A 32 23.09 -22.25 -17.01
N LYS A 33 22.69 -23.52 -17.17
CA LYS A 33 23.08 -24.33 -18.34
C LYS A 33 22.65 -23.68 -19.66
N THR A 34 21.46 -23.10 -19.71
CA THR A 34 20.98 -22.40 -20.91
C THR A 34 21.80 -21.16 -21.23
N VAL A 35 22.13 -20.34 -20.22
CA VAL A 35 22.94 -19.12 -20.43
C VAL A 35 24.33 -19.50 -20.93
N ARG A 36 24.99 -20.46 -20.27
CA ARG A 36 26.34 -20.92 -20.65
C ARG A 36 26.40 -21.55 -22.05
N ALA A 37 25.31 -22.14 -22.52
CA ALA A 37 25.22 -22.71 -23.86
C ALA A 37 24.99 -21.66 -24.96
N LEU A 38 24.74 -20.39 -24.59
CA LEU A 38 24.40 -19.30 -25.50
C LEU A 38 25.24 -18.04 -25.22
N PRO A 39 26.59 -18.13 -25.12
CA PRO A 39 27.42 -16.97 -24.80
C PRO A 39 27.31 -15.87 -25.86
N GLU A 40 27.04 -16.26 -27.10
CA GLU A 40 26.97 -15.34 -28.22
C GLU A 40 25.63 -14.57 -28.34
N ARG A 41 24.64 -14.85 -27.50
CA ARG A 41 23.32 -14.22 -27.61
C ARG A 41 23.23 -12.94 -26.79
N HIS A 42 22.35 -12.03 -27.21
CA HIS A 42 21.97 -10.88 -26.40
C HIS A 42 21.01 -11.30 -25.28
N PHE A 43 21.19 -10.72 -24.10
CA PHE A 43 20.36 -10.94 -22.93
C PHE A 43 19.71 -9.62 -22.52
N ALA A 44 18.38 -9.55 -22.64
CA ALA A 44 17.60 -8.43 -22.14
C ALA A 44 17.25 -8.62 -20.67
N VAL A 45 17.63 -7.66 -19.82
CA VAL A 45 17.22 -7.58 -18.42
C VAL A 45 16.11 -6.55 -18.32
N VAL A 46 14.96 -6.94 -17.75
CA VAL A 46 13.75 -6.12 -17.69
C VAL A 46 13.33 -5.98 -16.22
N ASP A 47 13.20 -4.76 -15.73
CA ASP A 47 12.72 -4.44 -14.39
C ASP A 47 12.08 -3.04 -14.37
N GLU A 48 11.28 -2.74 -13.34
CA GLU A 48 10.67 -1.41 -13.13
C GLU A 48 11.73 -0.34 -12.85
N GLY A 49 12.85 -0.74 -12.22
CA GLY A 49 13.92 0.13 -11.76
C GLY A 49 14.59 1.00 -12.84
N PRO A 50 15.69 1.69 -12.48
CA PRO A 50 16.70 1.24 -11.51
C PRO A 50 16.44 1.47 -10.01
N GLY A 51 15.49 2.30 -9.62
CA GLY A 51 15.21 2.59 -8.20
C GLY A 51 16.42 3.17 -7.44
N LEU A 52 16.39 3.13 -6.09
CA LEU A 52 17.38 3.82 -5.25
C LEU A 52 18.83 3.32 -5.40
N SER A 53 19.05 2.05 -5.75
CA SER A 53 20.38 1.43 -5.79
C SER A 53 20.78 0.80 -7.12
N GLY A 54 19.84 0.58 -8.05
CA GLY A 54 20.12 -0.22 -9.26
C GLY A 54 20.39 -1.70 -9.01
N SER A 55 20.31 -2.17 -7.75
CA SER A 55 20.83 -3.48 -7.35
C SER A 55 20.16 -4.68 -8.03
N SER A 56 18.91 -4.55 -8.49
CA SER A 56 18.27 -5.60 -9.31
C SER A 56 18.95 -5.76 -10.66
N PHE A 57 19.12 -4.66 -11.41
CA PHE A 57 19.82 -4.67 -12.70
C PHE A 57 21.28 -5.06 -12.53
N GLY A 58 21.95 -4.43 -11.56
CA GLY A 58 23.35 -4.69 -11.24
C GLY A 58 23.59 -6.16 -10.89
N GLY A 59 22.79 -6.73 -9.98
CA GLY A 59 22.94 -8.12 -9.56
C GLY A 59 22.64 -9.16 -10.65
N VAL A 60 21.70 -8.87 -11.58
CA VAL A 60 21.48 -9.75 -12.75
C VAL A 60 22.64 -9.65 -13.73
N ALA A 61 23.14 -8.44 -14.00
CA ALA A 61 24.29 -8.24 -14.88
C ALA A 61 25.56 -8.90 -14.31
N ASP A 62 25.83 -8.74 -13.00
CA ASP A 62 26.94 -9.42 -12.31
C ASP A 62 26.85 -10.95 -12.48
N CYS A 63 25.64 -11.50 -12.37
CA CYS A 63 25.39 -12.92 -12.57
C CYS A 63 25.66 -13.36 -14.03
N LEU A 64 25.17 -12.61 -15.03
CA LEU A 64 25.39 -12.93 -16.45
C LEU A 64 26.88 -12.82 -16.84
N GLU A 65 27.57 -11.76 -16.42
CA GLU A 65 29.01 -11.59 -16.63
C GLU A 65 29.78 -12.77 -15.99
N GLY A 66 29.42 -13.18 -14.77
CA GLY A 66 30.00 -14.36 -14.11
C GLY A 66 29.73 -15.70 -14.81
N LEU A 67 28.77 -15.76 -15.72
CA LEU A 67 28.48 -16.93 -16.56
C LEU A 67 29.19 -16.87 -17.92
N GLY A 68 29.95 -15.81 -18.20
CA GLY A 68 30.70 -15.61 -19.44
C GLY A 68 29.94 -14.81 -20.51
N VAL A 69 28.87 -14.09 -20.15
CA VAL A 69 28.19 -13.17 -21.08
C VAL A 69 28.96 -11.85 -21.13
N GLU A 70 29.35 -11.43 -22.33
CA GLU A 70 30.01 -10.15 -22.57
C GLU A 70 29.07 -8.98 -22.20
N ARG A 71 29.63 -7.89 -21.65
CA ARG A 71 28.86 -6.75 -21.16
C ARG A 71 28.02 -6.10 -22.25
N GLU A 72 28.57 -6.02 -23.45
CA GLU A 72 27.96 -5.41 -24.64
C GLU A 72 26.71 -6.19 -25.11
N ARG A 73 26.58 -7.45 -24.68
CA ARG A 73 25.43 -8.31 -25.00
C ARG A 73 24.32 -8.22 -23.96
N ILE A 74 24.52 -7.48 -22.87
CA ILE A 74 23.51 -7.26 -21.83
C ILE A 74 22.80 -5.95 -22.15
N ILE A 75 21.51 -6.04 -22.47
CA ILE A 75 20.66 -4.89 -22.78
C ILE A 75 19.75 -4.64 -21.59
N PHE A 76 19.73 -3.41 -21.08
CA PHE A 76 18.80 -3.02 -20.03
C PHE A 76 17.50 -2.47 -20.63
N MET A 77 16.37 -2.91 -20.10
CA MET A 77 15.05 -2.40 -20.45
C MET A 77 14.36 -1.89 -19.17
N PRO A 78 14.73 -0.68 -18.70
CA PRO A 78 14.10 -0.09 -17.53
C PRO A 78 12.71 0.50 -17.83
N GLY A 79 11.94 0.71 -16.78
CA GLY A 79 10.60 1.29 -16.88
C GLY A 79 10.59 2.80 -17.15
N HIS A 80 11.75 3.47 -17.08
CA HIS A 80 11.97 4.90 -17.31
C HIS A 80 13.42 5.20 -17.72
N GLU A 81 13.69 6.40 -18.24
CA GLU A 81 15.03 6.83 -18.70
C GLU A 81 15.95 7.33 -17.58
N GLY A 82 15.40 7.61 -16.39
CA GLY A 82 16.16 8.10 -15.23
C GLY A 82 17.30 7.19 -14.77
N ASP A 83 18.30 7.81 -14.12
CA ASP A 83 19.52 7.17 -13.62
C ASP A 83 19.34 6.37 -12.31
N LEU A 84 20.40 5.63 -11.93
CA LEU A 84 20.46 4.95 -10.63
C LEU A 84 20.43 5.98 -9.48
N GLY A 85 19.66 5.67 -8.41
CA GLY A 85 19.58 6.53 -7.22
C GLY A 85 20.89 6.67 -6.42
N SER A 86 20.85 7.46 -5.34
CA SER A 86 22.01 7.82 -4.50
C SER A 86 22.72 6.62 -3.86
N GLU A 87 22.00 5.53 -3.63
CA GLU A 87 22.51 4.33 -2.94
C GLU A 87 23.21 3.35 -3.89
N ALA A 88 23.39 3.71 -5.17
CA ALA A 88 24.02 2.84 -6.15
C ALA A 88 25.54 2.74 -5.97
N ALA A 89 26.05 1.51 -5.95
CA ALA A 89 27.49 1.22 -5.90
C ALA A 89 28.20 1.77 -7.15
N ALA A 90 29.47 2.19 -6.99
CA ALA A 90 30.24 2.81 -8.07
C ALA A 90 30.33 1.93 -9.32
N GLY A 91 30.54 0.61 -9.16
CA GLY A 91 30.59 -0.33 -10.28
C GLY A 91 29.27 -0.46 -11.03
N HIS A 92 28.13 -0.39 -10.33
CA HIS A 92 26.80 -0.41 -10.96
C HIS A 92 26.54 0.89 -11.72
N ARG A 93 26.96 2.06 -11.19
CA ARG A 93 26.87 3.34 -11.92
C ARG A 93 27.69 3.31 -13.21
N GLN A 94 28.94 2.87 -13.13
CA GLN A 94 29.82 2.80 -14.30
C GLN A 94 29.23 1.89 -15.39
N ARG A 95 28.72 0.71 -15.02
CA ARG A 95 28.02 -0.17 -15.97
C ARG A 95 26.80 0.52 -16.56
N TRP A 96 25.96 1.13 -15.73
CA TRP A 96 24.71 1.77 -16.16
C TRP A 96 24.95 2.87 -17.20
N THR A 97 25.94 3.74 -16.98
CA THR A 97 26.31 4.80 -17.92
C THR A 97 26.75 4.23 -19.28
N GLY A 98 27.54 3.14 -19.28
CA GLY A 98 28.07 2.54 -20.49
C GLY A 98 27.17 1.51 -21.20
N SER A 99 25.99 1.17 -20.66
CA SER A 99 25.14 0.10 -21.20
C SER A 99 24.09 0.60 -22.19
N ASP A 100 23.76 -0.24 -23.19
CA ASP A 100 22.59 -0.05 -24.06
C ASP A 100 21.31 -0.19 -23.22
N LYS A 101 20.51 0.89 -23.22
CA LYS A 101 19.25 1.01 -22.49
C LYS A 101 18.14 1.22 -23.50
N ARG A 102 17.20 0.29 -23.55
CA ARG A 102 16.00 0.37 -24.39
C ARG A 102 14.79 0.69 -23.53
N VAL A 103 14.41 1.96 -23.53
CA VAL A 103 13.18 2.43 -22.91
C VAL A 103 12.15 2.63 -24.01
N GLN A 104 11.01 1.96 -23.89
CA GLN A 104 9.87 2.22 -24.75
C GLN A 104 8.85 3.06 -23.98
N LEU A 105 8.74 4.33 -24.33
CA LEU A 105 7.64 5.16 -23.89
C LEU A 105 6.41 4.78 -24.73
N PHE A 106 5.33 4.40 -24.06
CA PHE A 106 4.06 4.07 -24.67
C PHE A 106 3.04 5.21 -24.52
N THR A 107 3.41 6.30 -23.84
CA THR A 107 2.54 7.46 -23.59
C THR A 107 2.72 8.56 -24.63
N SER A 108 3.79 8.52 -25.44
CA SER A 108 4.03 9.45 -26.54
C SER A 108 3.24 9.06 -27.78
N ASP A 109 2.74 10.04 -28.53
CA ASP A 109 2.03 9.83 -29.79
C ASP A 109 2.92 9.23 -30.90
N ASP A 110 4.25 9.41 -30.81
CA ASP A 110 5.22 8.83 -31.75
C ASP A 110 5.55 7.36 -31.44
N ALA A 111 5.00 6.80 -30.35
CA ALA A 111 5.21 5.40 -30.02
C ALA A 111 4.61 4.49 -31.12
N PRO A 112 5.24 3.34 -31.46
CA PRO A 112 4.69 2.43 -32.46
C PRO A 112 3.28 1.91 -32.15
N ALA A 113 2.92 1.89 -30.86
CA ALA A 113 1.58 1.57 -30.38
C ALA A 113 1.30 2.42 -29.13
N PRO A 114 0.80 3.67 -29.28
CA PRO A 114 0.61 4.56 -28.15
C PRO A 114 -0.58 4.13 -27.29
N LEU A 115 -0.52 4.36 -25.98
CA LEU A 115 -1.44 3.84 -24.98
C LEU A 115 -2.91 4.17 -25.28
N HIS A 116 -3.17 5.37 -25.77
CA HIS A 116 -4.50 5.84 -26.11
C HIS A 116 -5.14 5.02 -27.26
N THR A 117 -4.35 4.30 -28.06
CA THR A 117 -4.86 3.40 -29.11
C THR A 117 -5.28 2.04 -28.59
N TRP A 118 -4.78 1.63 -27.42
CA TRP A 118 -4.91 0.26 -26.95
C TRP A 118 -6.34 -0.13 -26.60
N PHE A 119 -7.26 0.82 -26.44
CA PHE A 119 -8.64 0.60 -25.99
C PHE A 119 -9.69 1.29 -26.88
N ARG A 120 -9.36 1.63 -28.14
CA ARG A 120 -10.27 2.38 -29.04
C ARG A 120 -11.62 1.71 -29.29
N ASP A 121 -11.69 0.38 -29.22
CA ASP A 121 -12.94 -0.37 -29.31
C ASP A 121 -13.84 -0.21 -28.06
N VAL A 122 -13.28 0.25 -26.94
CA VAL A 122 -14.00 0.55 -25.69
C VAL A 122 -14.29 2.05 -25.57
N THR A 123 -13.30 2.90 -25.86
CA THR A 123 -13.39 4.35 -25.65
C THR A 123 -13.95 5.13 -26.83
N GLY A 124 -14.19 4.44 -27.95
CA GLY A 124 -14.57 5.07 -29.21
C GLY A 124 -13.54 6.10 -29.69
N THR A 125 -14.05 7.19 -30.26
CA THR A 125 -13.21 8.31 -30.75
C THR A 125 -12.79 9.17 -29.57
N LEU A 126 -11.49 9.36 -29.39
CA LEU A 126 -10.94 10.27 -28.39
C LEU A 126 -11.10 11.72 -28.84
N VAL A 127 -11.40 12.60 -27.88
CA VAL A 127 -11.65 14.04 -28.11
C VAL A 127 -10.57 14.95 -27.52
N ASP A 128 -9.67 14.39 -26.72
CA ASP A 128 -8.55 15.12 -26.11
C ASP A 128 -7.32 14.20 -25.97
N ALA A 129 -6.18 14.80 -25.64
CA ALA A 129 -4.92 14.10 -25.38
C ALA A 129 -4.98 13.23 -24.13
N LEU A 130 -4.14 12.19 -24.10
CA LEU A 130 -3.93 11.36 -22.92
C LEU A 130 -3.38 12.19 -21.77
N LYS A 131 -4.07 12.21 -20.63
CA LYS A 131 -3.60 12.90 -19.42
C LYS A 131 -3.00 11.92 -18.42
N ASP A 132 -1.79 12.20 -17.94
CA ASP A 132 -1.13 11.40 -16.91
C ASP A 132 -1.68 11.77 -15.52
N LEU A 133 -2.26 10.80 -14.82
CA LEU A 133 -2.74 10.90 -13.45
C LEU A 133 -1.87 10.12 -12.45
N SER A 134 -0.74 9.56 -12.91
CA SER A 134 0.22 8.80 -12.12
C SER A 134 0.87 9.67 -11.04
N GLY A 135 1.51 9.03 -10.05
CA GLY A 135 2.29 9.78 -9.06
C GLY A 135 1.47 10.75 -8.21
N GLY A 136 0.16 10.54 -8.08
CA GLY A 136 -0.74 11.45 -7.36
C GLY A 136 -1.37 12.54 -8.23
N GLY A 137 -1.12 12.57 -9.54
CA GLY A 137 -1.73 13.55 -10.46
C GLY A 137 -3.26 13.55 -10.45
N TRP A 138 -3.88 12.43 -10.08
CA TRP A 138 -5.33 12.33 -9.85
C TRP A 138 -5.85 13.32 -8.79
N ALA A 139 -5.04 13.77 -7.83
CA ALA A 139 -5.45 14.73 -6.81
C ALA A 139 -5.73 16.13 -7.38
N SER A 140 -5.35 16.44 -8.62
CA SER A 140 -5.78 17.68 -9.29
C SER A 140 -7.30 17.75 -9.46
N HIS A 141 -7.96 16.58 -9.49
CA HIS A 141 -9.42 16.46 -9.56
C HIS A 141 -10.06 16.43 -8.16
N ARG A 142 -9.25 16.35 -7.09
CA ARG A 142 -9.70 16.27 -5.69
C ARG A 142 -8.73 17.05 -4.77
N PRO A 143 -8.75 18.39 -4.83
CA PRO A 143 -7.81 19.22 -4.08
C PRO A 143 -7.80 18.90 -2.58
N ALA A 144 -6.64 19.09 -1.94
CA ALA A 144 -6.38 18.78 -0.52
C ALA A 144 -6.42 17.28 -0.15
N THR A 145 -6.45 16.37 -1.13
CA THR A 145 -6.29 14.93 -0.87
C THR A 145 -4.81 14.56 -0.69
N PRO A 146 -4.42 13.85 0.38
CA PRO A 146 -3.05 13.38 0.55
C PRO A 146 -2.59 12.44 -0.56
N THR A 147 -1.40 12.69 -1.10
CA THR A 147 -0.74 11.82 -2.09
C THR A 147 0.69 11.50 -1.68
N ASP A 148 1.18 10.33 -2.10
CA ASP A 148 2.59 9.96 -2.02
C ASP A 148 3.04 9.47 -3.40
N PRO A 149 3.65 10.36 -4.23
CA PRO A 149 4.03 10.03 -5.60
C PRO A 149 4.86 8.75 -5.74
N SER A 150 5.65 8.41 -4.71
CA SER A 150 6.53 7.23 -4.72
C SER A 150 5.78 5.90 -4.61
N ARG A 151 4.49 5.92 -4.26
CA ARG A 151 3.66 4.73 -4.00
C ARG A 151 2.36 4.72 -4.78
N GLU A 152 2.17 5.70 -5.66
CA GLU A 152 1.01 5.76 -6.54
C GLU A 152 1.23 4.96 -7.82
N ALA A 153 0.25 4.13 -8.16
CA ALA A 153 0.28 3.36 -9.41
C ALA A 153 0.20 4.28 -10.63
N ARG A 154 0.63 3.75 -11.79
CA ARG A 154 0.42 4.43 -13.07
C ARG A 154 -1.06 4.51 -13.39
N LYS A 155 -1.55 5.73 -13.63
CA LYS A 155 -2.95 6.05 -13.90
C LYS A 155 -3.01 7.04 -15.06
N PHE A 156 -3.90 6.85 -16.02
CA PHE A 156 -4.09 7.79 -17.13
C PHE A 156 -5.56 8.05 -17.37
N LEU A 157 -5.90 9.28 -17.76
CA LEU A 157 -7.24 9.69 -18.14
C LEU A 157 -7.33 9.81 -19.67
N LEU A 158 -8.42 9.25 -20.20
CA LEU A 158 -8.79 9.29 -21.60
C LEU A 158 -10.14 10.00 -21.72
N HIS A 159 -10.22 10.96 -22.63
CA HIS A 159 -11.45 11.67 -22.95
C HIS A 159 -12.02 11.11 -24.26
N GLY A 160 -13.11 10.34 -24.18
CA GLY A 160 -13.83 9.78 -25.32
C GLY A 160 -15.11 10.54 -25.63
N LYS A 161 -15.65 10.40 -26.84
CA LYS A 161 -16.96 10.96 -27.18
C LYS A 161 -18.09 10.38 -26.33
N GLU A 162 -18.00 9.10 -25.97
CA GLU A 162 -19.00 8.43 -25.13
C GLU A 162 -18.80 8.65 -23.62
N GLY A 163 -17.70 9.30 -23.21
CA GLY A 163 -17.39 9.59 -21.82
C GLY A 163 -15.90 9.52 -21.50
N ASP A 164 -15.59 9.80 -20.24
CA ASP A 164 -14.22 9.76 -19.73
C ASP A 164 -13.89 8.39 -19.13
N PHE A 165 -12.64 7.97 -19.29
CA PHE A 165 -12.16 6.66 -18.85
C PHE A 165 -10.82 6.78 -18.12
N VAL A 166 -10.63 5.97 -17.09
CA VAL A 166 -9.34 5.86 -16.39
C VAL A 166 -8.68 4.51 -16.67
N LEU A 167 -7.42 4.57 -17.04
CA LEU A 167 -6.52 3.42 -17.14
C LEU A 167 -5.76 3.28 -15.82
N LYS A 168 -5.79 2.10 -15.21
CA LYS A 168 -5.05 1.78 -13.98
C LYS A 168 -4.12 0.60 -14.21
N TYR A 169 -2.83 0.78 -13.92
CA TYR A 169 -1.88 -0.33 -14.03
C TYR A 169 -2.14 -1.39 -12.96
N ALA A 170 -2.46 -2.61 -13.41
CA ALA A 170 -2.74 -3.78 -12.60
C ALA A 170 -1.62 -4.83 -12.67
N GLY A 171 -0.58 -4.62 -13.49
CA GLY A 171 0.48 -5.60 -13.70
C GLY A 171 0.13 -6.62 -14.77
N ILE A 172 1.14 -7.36 -15.21
CA ILE A 172 1.05 -8.25 -16.38
C ILE A 172 0.63 -9.69 -16.02
N ASP A 173 0.21 -10.43 -17.04
CA ASP A 173 -0.09 -11.86 -16.98
C ASP A 173 -1.11 -12.25 -15.90
N ALA A 174 -0.78 -13.26 -15.09
CA ALA A 174 -1.68 -13.83 -14.09
C ALA A 174 -2.03 -12.83 -12.98
N ALA A 175 -1.12 -11.91 -12.65
CA ALA A 175 -1.36 -10.88 -11.64
C ALA A 175 -2.41 -9.88 -12.12
N GLY A 176 -2.25 -9.34 -13.33
CA GLY A 176 -3.24 -8.44 -13.93
C GLY A 176 -4.60 -9.10 -14.09
N ARG A 177 -4.65 -10.35 -14.56
CA ARG A 177 -5.91 -11.11 -14.68
C ARG A 177 -6.61 -11.30 -13.34
N ALA A 178 -5.87 -11.65 -12.28
CA ALA A 178 -6.45 -11.81 -10.95
C ALA A 178 -7.05 -10.49 -10.41
N LYS A 179 -6.37 -9.36 -10.62
CA LYS A 179 -6.87 -8.03 -10.26
C LYS A 179 -8.10 -7.62 -11.07
N PHE A 180 -8.12 -7.91 -12.36
CA PHE A 180 -9.29 -7.66 -13.21
C PHE A 180 -10.51 -8.48 -12.79
N GLU A 181 -10.33 -9.76 -12.45
CA GLU A 181 -11.42 -10.58 -11.88
C GLU A 181 -11.93 -10.03 -10.54
N ARG A 182 -11.05 -9.51 -9.70
CA ARG A 182 -11.41 -8.89 -8.42
C ARG A 182 -12.19 -7.59 -8.64
N ALA A 183 -11.74 -6.74 -9.55
CA ALA A 183 -12.45 -5.52 -9.94
C ALA A 183 -13.86 -5.84 -10.47
N LYS A 184 -14.01 -6.84 -11.34
CA LYS A 184 -15.33 -7.28 -11.84
C LYS A 184 -16.24 -7.76 -10.70
N ALA A 185 -15.70 -8.49 -9.74
CA ALA A 185 -16.45 -8.96 -8.59
C ALA A 185 -16.92 -7.78 -7.70
N LEU A 186 -16.06 -6.79 -7.47
CA LEU A 186 -16.40 -5.57 -6.72
C LEU A 186 -17.47 -4.74 -7.44
N HIS A 187 -17.36 -4.56 -8.76
CA HIS A 187 -18.35 -3.87 -9.57
C HIS A 187 -19.73 -4.56 -9.52
N ARG A 188 -19.78 -5.88 -9.71
CA ARG A 188 -21.03 -6.66 -9.65
C ARG A 188 -21.72 -6.57 -8.29
N ALA A 189 -20.95 -6.36 -7.23
CA ALA A 189 -21.47 -6.14 -5.88
C ALA A 189 -21.84 -4.67 -5.62
N GLY A 190 -21.64 -3.77 -6.59
CA GLY A 190 -22.06 -2.37 -6.55
C GLY A 190 -21.06 -1.41 -5.91
N PHE A 191 -19.82 -1.85 -5.63
CA PHE A 191 -18.84 -1.05 -4.86
C PHE A 191 -17.90 -0.20 -5.73
N CYS A 192 -17.67 -0.56 -6.99
CA CYS A 192 -16.69 0.11 -7.86
C CYS A 192 -17.26 0.35 -9.27
N ALA A 193 -16.57 1.18 -10.06
CA ALA A 193 -16.80 1.32 -11.49
C ALA A 193 -16.66 -0.02 -12.23
N GLU A 194 -17.29 -0.14 -13.39
CA GLU A 194 -17.18 -1.34 -14.23
C GLU A 194 -15.79 -1.42 -14.88
N PRO A 195 -15.00 -2.46 -14.63
CA PRO A 195 -13.76 -2.66 -15.37
C PRO A 195 -14.08 -3.26 -16.74
N LEU A 196 -13.94 -2.47 -17.80
CA LEU A 196 -14.39 -2.80 -19.15
C LEU A 196 -13.43 -3.75 -19.87
N ALA A 197 -12.12 -3.57 -19.70
CA ALA A 197 -11.11 -4.44 -20.31
C ALA A 197 -9.77 -4.45 -19.55
N LEU A 198 -8.96 -5.48 -19.82
CA LEU A 198 -7.57 -5.61 -19.38
C LEU A 198 -6.65 -5.82 -20.58
N ARG A 199 -5.68 -4.93 -20.81
CA ARG A 199 -4.68 -5.06 -21.90
C ARG A 199 -3.32 -4.60 -21.44
N TYR A 200 -2.29 -5.39 -21.75
CA TYR A 200 -0.88 -5.06 -21.48
C TYR A 200 -0.61 -4.59 -20.03
N GLY A 201 -1.41 -5.09 -19.08
CA GLY A 201 -1.31 -4.76 -17.66
C GLY A 201 -2.10 -3.54 -17.21
N PHE A 202 -2.89 -2.89 -18.06
CA PHE A 202 -3.83 -1.84 -17.68
C PHE A 202 -5.28 -2.33 -17.68
N ILE A 203 -6.00 -1.99 -16.62
CA ILE A 203 -7.46 -2.09 -16.56
C ILE A 203 -8.03 -0.74 -16.97
N ILE A 204 -9.02 -0.74 -17.86
CA ILE A 204 -9.82 0.44 -18.20
C ILE A 204 -11.17 0.37 -17.50
N GLU A 205 -11.62 1.48 -16.95
CA GLU A 205 -12.95 1.66 -16.35
C GLU A 205 -13.46 3.09 -16.61
N PRO A 206 -14.78 3.34 -16.57
CA PRO A 206 -15.32 4.70 -16.63
C PRO A 206 -14.71 5.58 -15.54
N PHE A 207 -14.40 6.82 -15.89
CA PHE A 207 -14.01 7.81 -14.91
C PHE A 207 -15.22 8.18 -14.05
N ILE A 208 -15.08 8.09 -12.73
CA ILE A 208 -16.16 8.45 -11.81
C ILE A 208 -16.08 9.96 -11.57
N GLU A 209 -16.97 10.70 -12.21
CA GLU A 209 -17.26 12.10 -11.88
C GLU A 209 -17.96 12.15 -10.52
N GLY A 210 -17.26 12.62 -9.49
CA GLY A 210 -17.80 12.65 -8.14
C GLY A 210 -16.84 13.23 -7.12
N GLU A 211 -17.41 13.66 -6.00
CA GLU A 211 -16.68 14.26 -4.88
C GLU A 211 -16.50 13.24 -3.75
N PRO A 212 -15.43 13.34 -2.95
CA PRO A 212 -15.31 12.59 -1.71
C PRO A 212 -16.60 12.64 -0.89
N ALA A 213 -17.10 11.47 -0.50
CA ALA A 213 -18.31 11.37 0.28
C ALA A 213 -18.04 11.96 1.68
N ALA A 214 -18.79 13.01 2.05
CA ALA A 214 -18.69 13.59 3.39
C ALA A 214 -18.97 12.56 4.50
N ARG A 215 -19.80 11.56 4.21
CA ARG A 215 -20.09 10.43 5.09
C ARG A 215 -20.28 9.15 4.28
N VAL A 216 -19.68 8.06 4.77
CA VAL A 216 -19.91 6.71 4.26
C VAL A 216 -20.83 5.97 5.24
N PRO A 217 -22.01 5.48 4.82
CA PRO A 217 -22.93 4.77 5.70
C PRO A 217 -22.31 3.49 6.29
N ALA A 218 -22.61 3.20 7.56
CA ALA A 218 -22.15 1.98 8.23
C ALA A 218 -22.63 0.71 7.51
N SER A 219 -23.86 0.70 7.01
CA SER A 219 -24.41 -0.41 6.22
C SER A 219 -23.55 -0.72 5.00
N LEU A 220 -23.14 0.31 4.25
CA LEU A 220 -22.27 0.16 3.09
C LEU A 220 -20.90 -0.41 3.49
N LEU A 221 -20.31 0.05 4.59
CA LEU A 221 -19.03 -0.46 5.10
C LEU A 221 -19.14 -1.91 5.58
N VAL A 222 -20.24 -2.27 6.25
CA VAL A 222 -20.52 -3.64 6.70
C VAL A 222 -20.69 -4.57 5.51
N ASP A 223 -21.46 -4.15 4.50
CA ASP A 223 -21.67 -4.91 3.27
C ASP A 223 -20.36 -5.10 2.51
N TYR A 224 -19.57 -4.03 2.38
CA TYR A 224 -18.26 -4.04 1.73
C TYR A 224 -17.29 -5.02 2.40
N CYS A 225 -17.10 -4.89 3.72
CA CYS A 225 -16.19 -5.75 4.47
C CYS A 225 -16.68 -7.20 4.48
N THR A 226 -18.00 -7.44 4.57
CA THR A 226 -18.59 -8.78 4.52
C THR A 226 -18.36 -9.42 3.14
N PHE A 227 -18.57 -8.66 2.07
CA PHE A 227 -18.31 -9.10 0.71
C PHE A 227 -16.84 -9.50 0.53
N ARG A 228 -15.89 -8.64 0.91
CA ARG A 228 -14.46 -8.95 0.83
C ARG A 228 -14.09 -10.20 1.63
N ARG A 229 -14.56 -10.28 2.88
CA ARG A 229 -14.32 -11.43 3.77
C ARG A 229 -14.72 -12.75 3.11
N ASN A 230 -15.88 -12.77 2.46
CA ASN A 230 -16.44 -13.99 1.90
C ASN A 230 -15.91 -14.30 0.50
N ARG A 231 -15.68 -13.27 -0.32
CA ARG A 231 -15.38 -13.44 -1.75
C ARG A 231 -13.88 -13.58 -2.05
N PHE A 232 -13.01 -13.01 -1.22
CA PHE A 232 -11.58 -12.88 -1.51
C PHE A 232 -10.68 -13.58 -0.49
N LEU A 233 -11.01 -14.81 -0.09
CA LEU A 233 -10.14 -15.64 0.74
C LEU A 233 -8.75 -15.78 0.14
N ALA A 234 -7.72 -15.49 0.94
CA ALA A 234 -6.33 -15.56 0.50
C ALA A 234 -5.73 -16.91 0.85
N ARG A 235 -4.97 -17.48 -0.10
CA ARG A 235 -4.25 -18.76 0.12
C ARG A 235 -3.00 -18.59 0.98
N LYS A 236 -2.50 -17.36 1.09
CA LYS A 236 -1.31 -17.01 1.86
C LYS A 236 -1.62 -15.78 2.69
N GLN A 237 -1.26 -15.84 3.97
CA GLN A 237 -1.24 -14.67 4.83
C GLN A 237 -0.04 -13.78 4.44
N GLY A 238 -0.19 -12.48 4.65
CA GLY A 238 0.94 -11.57 4.78
C GLY A 238 1.63 -11.77 6.14
N SER A 239 2.10 -10.69 6.75
CA SER A 239 2.79 -10.81 8.03
C SER A 239 1.91 -11.33 9.17
N SER A 240 2.57 -12.00 10.12
CA SER A 240 1.96 -12.42 11.37
C SER A 240 1.60 -11.21 12.25
N LEU A 241 0.69 -11.38 13.21
CA LEU A 241 0.34 -10.33 14.16
C LEU A 241 1.56 -9.84 14.96
N GLU A 242 2.51 -10.73 15.25
CA GLU A 242 3.76 -10.40 15.93
C GLU A 242 4.65 -9.49 15.07
N GLU A 243 4.82 -9.82 13.78
CA GLU A 243 5.56 -8.98 12.84
C GLU A 243 4.90 -7.61 12.63
N LEU A 244 3.57 -7.58 12.53
CA LEU A 244 2.80 -6.33 12.41
C LEU A 244 3.01 -5.45 13.65
N LEU A 245 2.90 -6.01 14.86
CA LEU A 245 3.12 -5.26 16.10
C LEU A 245 4.54 -4.75 16.23
N LYS A 246 5.54 -5.56 15.88
CA LYS A 246 6.96 -5.14 15.89
C LYS A 246 7.19 -3.95 14.95
N MET A 247 6.58 -3.97 13.77
CA MET A 247 6.68 -2.85 12.83
C MET A 247 5.85 -1.64 13.28
N ALA A 248 4.72 -1.86 13.95
CA ALA A 248 3.95 -0.78 14.56
C ALA A 248 4.77 -0.07 15.66
N GLU A 249 5.43 -0.82 16.53
CA GLU A 249 6.35 -0.31 17.55
C GLU A 249 7.48 0.51 16.92
N TYR A 250 8.14 -0.02 15.89
CA TYR A 250 9.18 0.70 15.16
C TYR A 250 8.65 2.01 14.55
N ASN A 251 7.51 1.98 13.86
CA ASN A 251 6.93 3.17 13.22
C ASN A 251 6.54 4.23 14.25
N ILE A 252 5.94 3.83 15.38
CA ILE A 252 5.56 4.74 16.46
C ILE A 252 6.82 5.34 17.09
N ALA A 253 7.81 4.53 17.48
CA ALA A 253 9.04 5.02 18.10
C ALA A 253 9.81 5.99 17.18
N LYS A 254 9.82 5.73 15.87
CA LYS A 254 10.51 6.56 14.89
C LYS A 254 9.79 7.88 14.59
N ALA A 255 8.45 7.90 14.60
CA ALA A 255 7.66 9.08 14.27
C ALA A 255 7.21 9.89 15.50
N VAL A 256 7.14 9.26 16.67
CA VAL A 256 6.65 9.82 17.93
C VAL A 256 7.50 9.30 19.10
N PRO A 257 8.76 9.77 19.23
CA PRO A 257 9.69 9.27 20.24
C PRO A 257 9.21 9.51 21.69
N GLU A 258 8.22 10.37 21.89
CA GLU A 258 7.62 10.65 23.20
C GLU A 258 6.64 9.56 23.67
N ILE A 259 6.18 8.69 22.76
CA ILE A 259 5.32 7.56 23.09
C ILE A 259 6.19 6.32 23.35
N ASN A 260 6.22 5.85 24.60
CA ASN A 260 6.84 4.57 24.95
C ASN A 260 5.83 3.43 24.78
N PHE A 261 5.53 3.11 23.52
CA PHE A 261 4.60 2.05 23.17
C PHE A 261 5.26 0.68 23.37
N ASP A 262 4.85 -0.02 24.42
CA ASP A 262 5.24 -1.40 24.72
C ASP A 262 4.06 -2.35 24.47
N PRO A 263 3.95 -2.96 23.26
CA PRO A 263 2.85 -3.83 22.92
C PRO A 263 2.83 -5.12 23.76
N ALA A 264 3.97 -5.56 24.30
CA ALA A 264 4.08 -6.81 25.03
C ALA A 264 3.30 -6.80 26.36
N ARG A 265 3.03 -5.62 26.94
CA ARG A 265 2.18 -5.46 28.13
C ARG A 265 0.74 -5.89 27.89
N ARG A 266 0.22 -5.64 26.69
CA ARG A 266 -1.18 -5.93 26.33
C ARG A 266 -1.31 -7.22 25.54
N TRP A 267 -0.44 -7.41 24.54
CA TRP A 267 -0.45 -8.55 23.62
C TRP A 267 0.85 -9.35 23.77
N ASN A 268 0.95 -10.10 24.86
CA ASN A 268 2.05 -11.02 25.08
C ASN A 268 1.98 -12.24 24.14
N GLY A 269 3.04 -13.07 24.14
CA GLY A 269 3.18 -14.20 23.21
C GLY A 269 2.02 -15.21 23.21
N ASP A 270 1.46 -15.56 24.38
CA ASP A 270 0.32 -16.50 24.45
C ASP A 270 -0.97 -15.89 23.87
N ARG A 271 -1.25 -14.63 24.22
CA ARG A 271 -2.40 -13.89 23.66
C ARG A 271 -2.26 -13.73 22.15
N LEU A 272 -1.08 -13.37 21.67
CA LEU A 272 -0.81 -13.23 20.24
C LEU A 272 -0.99 -14.53 19.48
N ARG A 273 -0.49 -15.65 20.01
CA ARG A 273 -0.72 -16.98 19.41
C ARG A 273 -2.21 -17.30 19.31
N THR A 274 -2.96 -17.01 20.37
CA THR A 274 -4.42 -17.23 20.40
C THR A 274 -5.14 -16.37 19.38
N LEU A 275 -4.79 -15.09 19.26
CA LEU A 275 -5.38 -14.19 18.25
C LEU A 275 -4.99 -14.61 16.83
N GLN A 276 -3.73 -14.97 16.61
CA GLN A 276 -3.20 -15.39 15.33
C GLN A 276 -3.89 -16.66 14.82
N ALA A 277 -4.24 -17.59 15.71
CA ALA A 277 -5.00 -18.79 15.35
C ALA A 277 -6.43 -18.50 14.82
N ALA A 278 -7.00 -17.34 15.16
CA ALA A 278 -8.32 -16.92 14.72
C ALA A 278 -8.32 -16.02 13.46
N VAL A 279 -7.14 -15.70 12.93
CA VAL A 279 -6.97 -14.92 11.69
C VAL A 279 -7.43 -15.74 10.50
N ARG A 280 -8.29 -15.14 9.68
CA ARG A 280 -8.70 -15.70 8.38
C ARG A 280 -8.24 -14.78 7.26
N PRO A 281 -7.11 -15.08 6.59
CA PRO A 281 -6.51 -14.15 5.63
C PRO A 281 -7.39 -13.98 4.39
N VAL A 282 -7.60 -12.73 4.00
CA VAL A 282 -8.30 -12.30 2.79
C VAL A 282 -7.47 -11.27 2.05
N HIS A 283 -7.78 -11.06 0.77
CA HIS A 283 -7.30 -9.88 0.06
C HIS A 283 -8.06 -8.65 0.59
N ILE A 284 -7.48 -8.03 1.61
CA ILE A 284 -7.91 -6.76 2.20
C ILE A 284 -7.83 -5.61 1.20
N ASP A 285 -8.58 -4.54 1.46
CA ASP A 285 -8.53 -3.27 0.75
C ASP A 285 -7.28 -2.49 1.17
N SER A 286 -7.00 -2.35 2.46
CA SER A 286 -5.90 -1.54 3.03
C SER A 286 -5.91 -0.03 2.72
N ARG A 287 -6.87 0.50 1.96
CA ARG A 287 -7.03 1.93 1.66
C ARG A 287 -8.42 2.41 2.06
N MET A 288 -8.76 2.30 3.34
CA MET A 288 -10.07 2.74 3.85
C MET A 288 -10.21 4.26 3.99
N HIS A 289 -9.29 5.03 3.40
CA HIS A 289 -9.24 6.49 3.43
C HIS A 289 -10.54 7.13 2.92
N SER A 290 -10.94 8.25 3.52
CA SER A 290 -12.19 8.94 3.17
C SER A 290 -12.26 9.42 1.72
N TRP A 291 -11.13 9.85 1.15
CA TRP A 291 -11.03 10.33 -0.23
C TRP A 291 -11.14 9.25 -1.31
N GLU A 292 -11.13 7.97 -0.91
CA GLU A 292 -11.32 6.86 -1.84
C GLU A 292 -12.80 6.52 -2.07
N TRP A 293 -13.70 7.08 -1.26
CA TRP A 293 -15.14 6.89 -1.37
C TRP A 293 -15.77 8.11 -2.02
N LEU A 294 -16.28 7.97 -3.24
CA LEU A 294 -16.87 9.08 -3.98
C LEU A 294 -18.38 8.99 -4.03
N ARG A 295 -19.04 10.12 -3.83
CA ARG A 295 -20.45 10.27 -4.15
C ARG A 295 -20.60 10.68 -5.61
N SER A 296 -21.27 9.85 -6.39
CA SER A 296 -21.58 10.07 -7.80
C SER A 296 -22.97 9.52 -8.10
N GLU A 297 -23.82 10.31 -8.77
CA GLU A 297 -25.18 9.90 -9.19
C GLU A 297 -26.02 9.26 -8.06
N GLY A 298 -25.93 9.82 -6.85
CA GLY A 298 -26.67 9.30 -5.68
C GLY A 298 -26.13 8.01 -5.08
N ARG A 299 -25.01 7.48 -5.59
CA ARG A 299 -24.31 6.29 -5.08
C ARG A 299 -22.97 6.67 -4.47
N ILE A 300 -22.44 5.80 -3.60
CA ILE A 300 -21.07 5.89 -3.11
C ILE A 300 -20.26 4.75 -3.70
N LEU A 301 -19.16 5.07 -4.39
CA LEU A 301 -18.26 4.13 -5.07
C LEU A 301 -16.83 4.25 -4.52
N LYS A 302 -16.13 3.13 -4.42
CA LYS A 302 -14.73 3.03 -3.99
C LYS A 302 -13.80 3.08 -5.20
N THR A 303 -12.77 3.94 -5.18
CA THR A 303 -11.85 4.13 -6.32
C THR A 303 -10.53 3.36 -6.27
N ASP A 304 -10.08 2.94 -5.10
CA ASP A 304 -8.80 2.22 -4.94
C ASP A 304 -8.99 1.00 -4.03
N ALA A 305 -9.46 -0.12 -4.61
CA ALA A 305 -9.97 -1.27 -3.84
C ALA A 305 -9.29 -2.61 -4.21
N VAL A 306 -8.45 -2.63 -5.25
CA VAL A 306 -8.19 -3.87 -5.97
C VAL A 306 -7.02 -4.64 -5.39
N ASP A 307 -5.90 -4.03 -5.03
CA ASP A 307 -4.64 -4.79 -4.95
C ASP A 307 -3.68 -4.45 -3.83
N HIS A 308 -4.04 -3.60 -2.88
CA HIS A 308 -3.09 -3.20 -1.84
C HIS A 308 -2.72 -4.33 -0.86
N SER A 309 -3.50 -5.42 -0.79
CA SER A 309 -3.04 -6.67 -0.13
C SER A 309 -1.83 -7.35 -0.80
N GLU A 310 -1.40 -6.84 -1.96
CA GLU A 310 -0.23 -7.28 -2.75
C GLU A 310 0.80 -6.14 -2.88
N SER A 311 0.71 -5.10 -2.05
CA SER A 311 1.69 -4.01 -1.98
C SER A 311 3.09 -4.53 -1.56
N HIS A 312 4.09 -3.67 -1.71
CA HIS A 312 5.47 -3.96 -1.33
C HIS A 312 5.76 -3.73 0.17
N ASP A 313 4.74 -3.50 1.00
CA ASP A 313 4.88 -3.45 2.46
C ASP A 313 4.77 -4.86 3.08
N LEU A 314 4.87 -4.95 4.42
CA LEU A 314 4.75 -6.24 5.11
C LEU A 314 3.30 -6.68 5.41
N VAL A 315 2.30 -5.80 5.22
CA VAL A 315 0.92 -6.11 5.60
C VAL A 315 0.43 -7.31 4.80
N GLY A 316 0.43 -7.22 3.47
CA GLY A 316 -0.07 -8.30 2.62
C GLY A 316 -1.53 -8.68 2.90
N CYS A 317 -1.90 -9.95 2.69
CA CYS A 317 -3.26 -10.45 2.99
C CYS A 317 -3.47 -10.67 4.49
N GLN A 318 -4.51 -10.06 5.09
CA GLN A 318 -4.79 -10.12 6.54
C GLN A 318 -6.22 -10.58 6.83
N ASP A 319 -6.55 -10.77 8.12
CA ASP A 319 -7.96 -10.86 8.53
C ASP A 319 -8.71 -9.59 8.11
N ILE A 320 -10.01 -9.71 7.79
CA ILE A 320 -10.84 -8.54 7.44
C ILE A 320 -10.87 -7.49 8.57
N MET A 321 -10.52 -7.86 9.80
CA MET A 321 -10.31 -6.89 10.89
C MET A 321 -9.34 -5.76 10.52
N TRP A 322 -8.43 -5.94 9.55
CA TRP A 322 -7.58 -4.86 9.05
C TRP A 322 -8.39 -3.75 8.35
N ASP A 323 -9.32 -4.12 7.46
CA ASP A 323 -10.18 -3.13 6.77
C ASP A 323 -11.23 -2.56 7.73
N VAL A 324 -11.73 -3.36 8.68
CA VAL A 324 -12.61 -2.85 9.76
C VAL A 324 -11.87 -1.84 10.63
N ALA A 325 -10.62 -2.14 11.01
CA ALA A 325 -9.76 -1.19 11.72
C ALA A 325 -9.53 0.08 10.89
N GLY A 326 -9.24 -0.07 9.60
CA GLY A 326 -9.13 1.05 8.67
C GLY A 326 -10.39 1.90 8.65
N ALA A 327 -11.57 1.32 8.46
CA ALA A 327 -12.83 2.06 8.50
C ALA A 327 -13.01 2.83 9.82
N VAL A 328 -12.72 2.19 10.96
CA VAL A 328 -12.81 2.85 12.27
C VAL A 328 -11.84 4.01 12.42
N VAL A 329 -10.61 3.88 11.94
CA VAL A 329 -9.60 4.94 12.04
C VAL A 329 -9.90 6.08 11.07
N GLU A 330 -10.20 5.74 9.82
CA GLU A 330 -10.30 6.69 8.70
C GLU A 330 -11.64 7.40 8.61
N LEU A 331 -12.71 6.72 9.00
CA LEU A 331 -14.11 7.18 8.85
C LEU A 331 -14.81 7.32 10.20
N GLY A 332 -14.13 6.97 11.30
CA GLY A 332 -14.58 7.21 12.66
C GLY A 332 -14.47 8.69 12.99
N ASP A 333 -15.65 9.32 13.12
CA ASP A 333 -16.02 10.58 13.77
C ASP A 333 -17.40 11.06 13.27
N ALA A 334 -18.01 10.40 12.27
CA ALA A 334 -19.35 10.68 11.77
C ALA A 334 -20.41 9.73 12.37
N ASP A 335 -21.26 10.25 13.26
CA ASP A 335 -22.56 9.67 13.65
C ASP A 335 -22.55 8.17 14.01
N ASP A 336 -21.54 7.71 14.76
CA ASP A 336 -21.38 6.33 15.25
C ASP A 336 -21.24 5.23 14.17
N ALA A 337 -21.03 5.58 12.89
CA ALA A 337 -20.93 4.59 11.82
C ALA A 337 -19.75 3.62 12.03
N ALA A 338 -18.64 4.11 12.57
CA ALA A 338 -17.49 3.29 12.95
C ALA A 338 -17.82 2.33 14.12
N GLY A 339 -18.64 2.76 15.08
CA GLY A 339 -19.12 1.93 16.18
C GLY A 339 -20.00 0.79 15.70
N GLU A 340 -20.92 1.08 14.76
CA GLU A 340 -21.76 0.07 14.11
C GLU A 340 -20.94 -0.98 13.35
N VAL A 341 -19.96 -0.54 12.55
CA VAL A 341 -19.07 -1.45 11.80
C VAL A 341 -18.24 -2.30 12.76
N ALA A 342 -17.67 -1.70 13.81
CA ALA A 342 -16.95 -2.44 14.84
C ALA A 342 -17.87 -3.46 15.53
N HIS A 343 -19.09 -3.07 15.90
CA HIS A 343 -20.06 -3.94 16.55
C HIS A 343 -20.45 -5.14 15.66
N ALA A 344 -20.64 -4.92 14.35
CA ALA A 344 -20.99 -5.97 13.39
C ALA A 344 -19.92 -7.08 13.31
N PHE A 345 -18.65 -6.72 13.45
CA PHE A 345 -17.52 -7.64 13.26
C PHE A 345 -16.87 -8.13 14.57
N ALA A 346 -17.03 -7.40 15.67
CA ALA A 346 -16.36 -7.64 16.93
C ALA A 346 -17.32 -8.05 18.08
N ARG A 347 -18.24 -8.96 17.78
CA ARG A 347 -19.20 -9.47 18.80
C ARG A 347 -18.58 -10.39 19.85
N ALA A 348 -17.59 -11.19 19.47
CA ALA A 348 -16.87 -12.05 20.39
C ALA A 348 -15.70 -11.31 21.08
N PRO A 349 -15.38 -11.58 22.36
CA PRO A 349 -14.25 -10.95 23.06
C PRO A 349 -12.93 -11.03 22.28
N GLN A 350 -12.63 -12.18 21.70
CA GLN A 350 -11.43 -12.39 20.88
C GLN A 350 -11.40 -11.51 19.62
N LYS A 351 -12.57 -11.27 18.98
CA LYS A 351 -12.66 -10.40 17.80
C LYS A 351 -12.55 -8.92 18.17
N ARG A 352 -13.05 -8.51 19.35
CA ARG A 352 -12.77 -7.17 19.90
C ARG A 352 -11.29 -6.96 20.13
N GLU A 353 -10.63 -7.93 20.76
CA GLU A 353 -9.20 -7.83 21.02
C GLU A 353 -8.38 -7.78 19.72
N LEU A 354 -8.75 -8.59 18.72
CA LEU A 354 -8.13 -8.54 17.40
C LEU A 354 -8.32 -7.18 16.73
N LEU A 355 -9.54 -6.60 16.79
CA LEU A 355 -9.81 -5.27 16.22
C LEU A 355 -8.98 -4.18 16.90
N GLU A 356 -8.84 -4.21 18.22
CA GLU A 356 -8.03 -3.24 18.96
C GLU A 356 -6.54 -3.33 18.59
N LEU A 357 -6.01 -4.53 18.40
CA LEU A 357 -4.66 -4.73 17.87
C LEU A 357 -4.53 -4.17 16.45
N MET A 358 -5.47 -4.52 15.57
CA MET A 358 -5.44 -4.09 14.17
C MET A 358 -5.56 -2.57 14.01
N LYS A 359 -6.32 -1.88 14.88
CA LYS A 359 -6.40 -0.41 14.88
C LYS A 359 -5.05 0.24 15.12
N VAL A 360 -4.32 -0.24 16.14
CA VAL A 360 -2.97 0.28 16.44
C VAL A 360 -2.00 -0.02 15.31
N CYS A 361 -1.99 -1.25 14.80
CA CYS A 361 -1.15 -1.61 13.66
C CYS A 361 -1.47 -0.79 12.42
N TYR A 362 -2.75 -0.69 12.03
CA TYR A 362 -3.19 0.09 10.89
C TYR A 362 -2.72 1.56 11.00
N ALA A 363 -3.01 2.21 12.13
CA ALA A 363 -2.63 3.61 12.36
C ALA A 363 -1.10 3.80 12.34
N ALA A 364 -0.34 2.89 12.94
CA ALA A 364 1.12 2.95 12.96
C ALA A 364 1.75 2.74 11.57
N PHE A 365 1.16 1.88 10.73
CA PHE A 365 1.60 1.69 9.35
C PHE A 365 1.32 2.92 8.50
N GLN A 366 0.14 3.51 8.64
CA GLN A 366 -0.21 4.76 7.96
C GLN A 366 0.69 5.91 8.44
N LEU A 367 0.95 6.03 9.74
CA LEU A 367 1.91 7.01 10.27
C LEU A 367 3.29 6.83 9.62
N GLY A 368 3.82 5.60 9.64
CA GLY A 368 5.10 5.28 9.01
C GLY A 368 5.14 5.67 7.54
N TRP A 369 4.07 5.35 6.79
CA TRP A 369 3.90 5.77 5.40
C TRP A 369 3.96 7.29 5.26
N TRP A 370 3.01 8.00 5.86
CA TRP A 370 2.83 9.42 5.62
C TRP A 370 3.98 10.27 6.15
N SER A 371 4.72 9.80 7.17
CA SER A 371 5.96 10.43 7.63
C SER A 371 7.13 10.33 6.64
N MET A 372 7.02 9.50 5.59
CA MET A 372 7.99 9.41 4.49
C MET A 372 7.51 10.11 3.22
N SER A 373 6.26 10.58 3.18
CA SER A 373 5.76 11.32 2.02
C SER A 373 6.50 12.66 1.89
N SER A 374 6.81 13.06 0.66
CA SER A 374 7.42 14.35 0.35
C SER A 374 6.39 15.48 0.15
N THR A 375 5.10 15.20 0.26
CA THR A 375 4.02 16.17 0.03
C THR A 375 3.57 16.84 1.33
N THR A 376 3.11 18.09 1.24
CA THR A 376 2.58 18.84 2.39
C THR A 376 1.35 18.14 2.97
N GLU A 377 0.43 17.69 2.12
CA GLU A 377 -0.78 16.98 2.51
C GLU A 377 -0.44 15.65 3.20
N GLY A 378 0.59 14.95 2.73
CA GLY A 378 1.12 13.75 3.39
C GLY A 378 1.70 14.05 4.76
N TRP A 379 2.46 15.14 4.91
CA TRP A 379 2.98 15.57 6.20
C TRP A 379 1.85 15.91 7.20
N VAL A 380 0.83 16.66 6.77
CA VAL A 380 -0.37 16.93 7.57
C VAL A 380 -1.06 15.62 7.96
N ARG A 381 -1.16 14.68 7.02
CA ARG A 381 -1.77 13.38 7.26
C ARG A 381 -0.99 12.57 8.32
N SER A 382 0.34 12.64 8.33
CA SER A 382 1.15 12.00 9.36
C SER A 382 0.87 12.56 10.77
N HIS A 383 0.66 13.88 10.90
CA HIS A 383 0.30 14.52 12.17
C HIS A 383 -1.08 14.07 12.66
N TRP A 384 -2.02 13.89 11.73
CA TRP A 384 -3.33 13.33 12.05
C TRP A 384 -3.26 11.89 12.56
N TYR A 385 -2.41 11.01 11.99
CA TYR A 385 -2.22 9.67 12.57
C TYR A 385 -1.53 9.72 13.94
N ARG A 386 -0.63 10.67 14.18
CA ARG A 386 -0.02 10.87 15.49
C ARG A 386 -1.05 11.17 16.57
N SER A 387 -2.04 12.03 16.30
CA SER A 387 -3.13 12.28 17.26
C SER A 387 -4.01 11.05 17.48
N ARG A 388 -4.39 10.34 16.41
CA ARG A 388 -5.17 9.10 16.53
C ARG A 388 -4.47 8.03 17.37
N ILE A 389 -3.16 7.84 17.20
CA ILE A 389 -2.38 6.90 18.00
C ILE A 389 -2.33 7.34 19.47
N ALA A 390 -2.20 8.64 19.73
CA ALA A 390 -2.23 9.18 21.09
C ALA A 390 -3.56 8.89 21.81
N ASP A 391 -4.68 8.91 21.10
CA ASP A 391 -6.01 8.58 21.65
C ASP A 391 -6.19 7.07 21.88
N MET A 392 -5.56 6.22 21.07
CA MET A 392 -5.65 4.76 21.17
C MET A 392 -4.74 4.17 22.27
N ILE A 393 -3.63 4.83 22.58
CA ILE A 393 -2.65 4.35 23.54
C ILE A 393 -2.89 5.03 24.90
N PRO A 394 -3.24 4.28 25.97
CA PRO A 394 -3.49 4.86 27.28
C PRO A 394 -2.34 5.73 27.80
N ALA A 395 -2.67 6.82 28.49
CA ALA A 395 -1.71 7.79 29.04
C ALA A 395 -0.59 7.17 29.92
N GLN A 396 -0.80 5.96 30.43
CA GLN A 396 0.16 5.20 31.25
C GLN A 396 1.33 4.61 30.44
N ALA A 397 1.24 4.58 29.10
CA ALA A 397 2.33 4.21 28.20
C ALA A 397 3.21 5.40 27.80
N TRP A 398 2.98 6.59 28.36
CA TRP A 398 3.76 7.78 28.08
C TRP A 398 4.89 7.92 29.11
N SER A 399 6.10 8.19 28.65
CA SER A 399 7.28 8.39 29.51
C SER A 399 7.15 9.65 30.39
N HIS A 400 6.37 10.64 29.94
CA HIS A 400 5.94 11.81 30.73
C HIS A 400 4.50 12.21 30.35
N PRO A 401 3.70 12.86 31.23
CA PRO A 401 2.36 13.34 30.87
C PRO A 401 2.44 14.55 29.90
N PHE A 402 1.65 14.55 28.83
CA PHE A 402 1.52 15.64 27.83
C PHE A 402 0.06 16.04 27.59
N THR A 403 -0.16 17.24 27.02
CA THR A 403 -1.42 17.75 26.46
C THR A 403 -1.26 18.07 24.99
N LEU A 404 -2.26 17.76 24.16
CA LEU A 404 -2.34 18.30 22.80
C LEU A 404 -2.65 19.80 22.86
N SER A 405 -1.90 20.62 22.11
CA SER A 405 -2.33 21.98 21.80
C SER A 405 -3.48 21.96 20.79
N GLU A 406 -4.21 23.08 20.69
CA GLU A 406 -5.23 23.29 19.66
C GLU A 406 -4.71 23.12 18.22
N THR A 407 -3.38 23.22 18.03
CA THR A 407 -2.67 23.01 16.77
C THR A 407 -2.11 21.60 16.58
N GLY A 408 -2.43 20.65 17.46
CA GLY A 408 -2.00 19.25 17.34
C GLY A 408 -0.57 18.95 17.78
N HIS A 409 0.14 19.91 18.38
CA HIS A 409 1.47 19.68 18.94
C HIS A 409 1.37 19.13 20.38
N LEU A 410 2.16 18.09 20.68
CA LEU A 410 2.29 17.58 22.04
C LEU A 410 3.12 18.55 22.88
N ARG A 411 2.57 19.00 24.01
CA ARG A 411 3.26 19.85 24.99
C ARG A 411 3.36 19.13 26.34
N PRO A 412 4.51 19.17 27.05
CA PRO A 412 4.63 18.58 28.38
C PRO A 412 3.56 19.16 29.29
N LEU A 413 2.85 18.30 30.05
CA LEU A 413 1.96 18.77 31.10
C LEU A 413 2.81 19.45 32.17
N THR A 414 2.48 20.71 32.47
CA THR A 414 3.05 21.39 33.64
C THR A 414 2.70 20.60 34.91
N ASN A 415 3.53 20.70 35.96
CA ASN A 415 3.33 19.97 37.21
C ASN A 415 1.93 20.18 37.84
N SER A 416 1.30 21.33 37.61
CA SER A 416 -0.07 21.62 38.03
C SER A 416 -1.11 20.86 37.19
N GLY A 417 -0.96 20.80 35.87
CA GLY A 417 -1.83 20.04 34.97
C GLY A 417 -1.75 18.53 35.21
N ALA A 418 -0.54 18.01 35.47
CA ALA A 418 -0.34 16.60 35.80
C ALA A 418 -1.03 16.19 37.12
N LYS A 419 -1.07 17.08 38.13
CA LYS A 419 -1.80 16.86 39.39
C LYS A 419 -3.32 16.92 39.19
N ALA A 420 -3.83 17.89 38.45
CA ALA A 420 -5.26 18.04 38.19
C ALA A 420 -5.85 16.83 37.44
N ARG A 421 -5.13 16.33 36.42
CA ARG A 421 -5.57 15.16 35.64
C ARG A 421 -5.56 13.86 36.44
N ARG A 422 -4.54 13.63 37.28
CA ARG A 422 -4.50 12.48 38.21
C ARG A 422 -5.63 12.53 39.24
N ALA A 423 -6.10 13.71 39.62
CA ALA A 423 -7.25 13.86 40.52
C ALA A 423 -8.58 13.52 39.81
N ALA A 424 -8.74 13.89 38.54
CA ALA A 424 -9.90 13.52 37.72
C ALA A 424 -10.01 12.00 37.48
N GLU A 425 -8.91 11.35 37.07
CA GLU A 425 -8.87 9.90 36.84
C GLU A 425 -9.09 9.05 38.10
N ARG A 426 -8.85 9.61 39.30
CA ARG A 426 -9.17 8.99 40.58
C ARG A 426 -10.65 9.12 40.94
N ARG A 427 -11.31 10.20 40.53
CA ARG A 427 -12.76 10.40 40.71
C ARG A 427 -13.57 9.48 39.81
N ASP A 428 -13.17 9.31 38.55
CA ASP A 428 -13.86 8.40 37.63
C ASP A 428 -13.74 6.93 38.05
N ARG A 429 -12.62 6.53 38.66
CA ARG A 429 -12.46 5.19 39.26
C ARG A 429 -13.30 4.95 40.50
N TRP A 430 -13.71 5.99 41.21
CA TRP A 430 -14.57 5.88 42.40
C TRP A 430 -16.06 5.82 42.04
N HIS A 431 -16.47 6.43 40.91
CA HIS A 431 -17.87 6.40 40.46
C HIS A 431 -18.24 5.17 39.62
N GLY A 432 -17.28 4.34 39.20
CA GLY A 432 -17.50 3.08 38.48
C GLY A 432 -17.60 1.82 39.35
N SER A 433 -17.77 1.94 40.67
CA SER A 433 -17.86 0.80 41.59
C SER A 433 -18.97 0.94 42.65
N CYS A 434 -20.04 1.66 42.34
CA CYS A 434 -21.31 1.57 43.04
C CYS A 434 -22.36 0.92 42.15
#